data_AF-A0A7V9VZ35-F1
#
_entry.id   AF-A0A7V9VZ35-F1
#
_cell.length_a   1.000
_cell.length_b   1.000
_cell.length_c   1.000
_cell.angle_alpha   90.00
_cell.angle_beta   90.00
_cell.angle_gamma   90.00
#
_symmetry.space_group_name_H-M   'P 1'
#
loop_
_entity.id
_entity.type
_entity.pdbx_description
1 polymer ?
#
loop_
_entity_poly.entity_id
_entity_poly.type
_entity_poly.pdbx_seq_one_letter_code
_entity_poly.pdbx_strand_id
1 'polypeptide(L)'
;MSRPRPPRKARQPRDEKALDAYLEGERALLELRCCKPKALSALIHDLAQPMSPSLEQAIARCLAGRELAGFTPAETLLPVMLRRFGLDPATCGRDPAIHSLRTVCSACPKVAGCWLALRQEASREECQVFCPNAEALERWTERSKQR
;
A
#
# COMPACT_ATOMS: atom_id res chain seq x y z
N MET A 1 2.87 44.54 -35.77
CA MET A 1 4.10 43.83 -35.35
C MET A 1 3.70 42.76 -34.33
N SER A 2 3.30 41.57 -34.80
CA SER A 2 2.89 40.47 -33.93
C SER A 2 4.12 39.79 -33.33
N ARG A 3 4.19 39.71 -32.00
CA ARG A 3 5.29 39.02 -31.30
C ARG A 3 5.27 37.53 -31.67
N PRO A 4 6.44 36.89 -31.92
CA PRO A 4 6.49 35.46 -32.19
C PRO A 4 5.99 34.67 -30.98
N ARG A 5 5.14 33.69 -31.22
CA ARG A 5 4.69 32.73 -30.20
C ARG A 5 5.91 31.91 -29.76
N PRO A 6 6.19 31.75 -28.45
CA PRO A 6 7.32 30.97 -28.01
C PRO A 6 7.18 29.51 -28.48
N PRO A 7 8.28 28.84 -28.85
CA PRO A 7 8.22 27.45 -29.30
C PRO A 7 7.64 26.58 -28.19
N ARG A 8 6.64 25.75 -28.54
CA ARG A 8 6.15 24.69 -27.65
C ARG A 8 7.35 23.79 -27.34
N LYS A 9 7.78 23.74 -26.08
CA LYS A 9 8.79 22.77 -25.64
C LYS A 9 8.33 21.39 -26.07
N ALA A 10 9.14 20.69 -26.86
CA ALA A 10 8.91 19.29 -27.19
C ALA A 10 8.73 18.52 -25.88
N ARG A 11 7.65 17.74 -25.77
CA ARG A 11 7.41 16.85 -24.64
C ARG A 11 8.61 15.92 -24.55
N GLN A 12 9.25 15.83 -23.38
CA GLN A 12 10.50 15.08 -23.29
C GLN A 12 10.19 13.57 -23.35
N PRO A 13 11.08 12.72 -23.92
CA PRO A 13 10.87 11.27 -24.00
C PRO A 13 10.65 10.58 -22.64
N ARG A 14 11.07 11.20 -21.53
CA ARG A 14 10.78 10.73 -20.16
C ARG A 14 9.31 10.87 -19.78
N ASP A 15 8.65 11.93 -20.26
CA ASP A 15 7.22 12.17 -19.99
C ASP A 15 6.34 11.18 -20.75
N GLU A 16 6.76 10.78 -21.96
CA GLU A 16 6.06 9.78 -22.77
C GLU A 16 6.15 8.39 -22.15
N LYS A 17 7.35 7.94 -21.77
CA LYS A 17 7.52 6.64 -21.09
C LYS A 17 6.75 6.57 -19.76
N ALA A 18 6.73 7.67 -19.01
CA ALA A 18 5.97 7.74 -17.76
C ALA A 18 4.45 7.67 -18.02
N LEU A 19 3.98 8.33 -19.07
CA LEU A 19 2.58 8.27 -19.49
C LEU A 19 2.19 6.87 -19.98
N ASP A 20 3.06 6.21 -20.76
CA ASP A 20 2.82 4.85 -21.25
C ASP A 20 2.70 3.86 -20.09
N ALA A 21 3.62 3.92 -19.12
CA ALA A 21 3.57 3.09 -17.92
C ALA A 21 2.32 3.37 -17.08
N TYR A 22 1.90 4.63 -16.97
CA TYR A 22 0.65 5.00 -16.30
C TYR A 22 -0.55 4.35 -16.99
N LEU A 23 -0.69 4.54 -18.31
CA LEU A 23 -1.81 4.01 -19.09
C LEU A 23 -1.83 2.47 -19.11
N GLU A 24 -0.67 1.84 -19.17
CA GLU A 24 -0.53 0.39 -19.06
C GLU A 24 -1.09 -0.13 -17.72
N GLY A 25 -0.70 0.51 -16.61
CA GLY A 25 -1.18 0.17 -15.27
C GLY A 25 -2.70 0.34 -15.12
N GLU A 26 -3.23 1.49 -15.57
CA GLU A 26 -4.67 1.77 -15.53
C GLU A 26 -5.48 0.75 -16.37
N ARG A 27 -4.99 0.40 -17.57
CA ARG A 27 -5.64 -0.60 -18.42
C ARG A 27 -5.65 -1.99 -17.76
N ALA A 28 -4.51 -2.42 -17.21
CA ALA A 28 -4.42 -3.70 -16.51
C ALA A 28 -5.35 -3.75 -15.29
N LEU A 29 -5.41 -2.66 -14.51
CA LEU A 29 -6.32 -2.56 -13.38
C LEU A 29 -7.79 -2.62 -13.81
N LEU A 30 -8.17 -1.91 -14.87
CA LEU A 30 -9.53 -1.96 -15.42
C LEU A 30 -9.91 -3.36 -15.90
N GLU A 31 -9.02 -4.06 -16.61
CA GLU A 31 -9.25 -5.46 -17.01
C GLU A 31 -9.47 -6.35 -15.79
N LEU A 32 -8.65 -6.22 -14.75
CA LEU A 32 -8.80 -6.98 -13.51
C LEU A 32 -10.13 -6.68 -12.81
N ARG A 33 -10.54 -5.41 -12.73
CA ARG A 33 -11.81 -5.01 -12.12
C ARG A 33 -13.02 -5.59 -12.86
N CYS A 34 -13.02 -5.50 -14.19
CA CYS A 34 -14.16 -5.92 -15.01
C CYS A 34 -14.23 -7.43 -15.19
N CYS A 35 -13.10 -8.07 -15.49
CA CYS A 35 -13.08 -9.44 -15.98
C CYS A 35 -12.60 -10.44 -14.92
N LYS A 36 -11.79 -10.01 -13.94
CA LYS A 36 -11.10 -10.91 -12.99
C LYS A 36 -11.08 -10.35 -11.55
N PRO A 37 -12.24 -9.97 -10.95
CA PRO A 37 -12.27 -9.30 -9.65
C PRO A 37 -11.70 -10.15 -8.50
N LYS A 38 -11.80 -11.48 -8.59
CA LYS A 38 -11.16 -12.39 -7.63
C LYS A 38 -9.63 -12.35 -7.72
N ALA A 39 -9.08 -12.24 -8.92
CA ALA A 39 -7.64 -12.10 -9.12
C ALA A 39 -7.15 -10.74 -8.60
N LEU A 40 -7.92 -9.67 -8.83
CA LEU A 40 -7.63 -8.37 -8.21
C LEU A 40 -7.62 -8.46 -6.70
N SER A 41 -8.63 -9.12 -6.12
CA SER A 41 -8.70 -9.33 -4.66
C SER A 41 -7.47 -10.09 -4.14
N ALA A 42 -7.03 -11.15 -4.82
CA ALA A 42 -5.80 -11.86 -4.45
C ALA A 42 -4.59 -10.91 -4.48
N LEU A 43 -4.41 -10.13 -5.54
CA LEU A 43 -3.28 -9.23 -5.72
C LEU A 43 -3.18 -8.12 -4.65
N ILE A 44 -4.33 -7.62 -4.18
CA ILE A 44 -4.33 -6.56 -3.17
C ILE A 44 -4.14 -7.11 -1.74
N HIS A 45 -4.54 -8.36 -1.48
CA HIS A 45 -4.45 -9.01 -0.17
C HIS A 45 -3.16 -9.83 0.04
N ASP A 46 -2.56 -10.34 -1.04
CA ASP A 46 -1.28 -11.04 -1.00
C ASP A 46 -0.13 -10.13 -1.43
N LEU A 47 0.60 -9.59 -0.45
CA LEU A 47 1.71 -8.68 -0.68
C LEU A 47 2.91 -9.35 -1.35
N ALA A 48 3.01 -10.68 -1.31
CA ALA A 48 4.10 -11.41 -1.96
C ALA A 48 3.79 -11.73 -3.44
N GLN A 49 2.53 -11.59 -3.87
CA GLN A 49 2.15 -11.92 -5.24
C GLN A 49 2.86 -11.00 -6.24
N PRO A 50 3.61 -11.54 -7.22
CA PRO A 50 4.30 -10.74 -8.23
C PRO A 50 3.33 -9.94 -9.11
N MET A 51 3.71 -8.72 -9.47
CA MET A 51 2.97 -7.86 -10.39
C MET A 51 3.92 -6.88 -11.09
N SER A 52 3.47 -6.34 -12.22
CA SER A 52 4.25 -5.31 -12.92
C SER A 52 4.28 -4.01 -12.10
N PRO A 53 5.37 -3.23 -12.17
CA PRO A 53 5.46 -1.94 -11.48
C PRO A 53 4.34 -0.97 -11.89
N SER A 54 3.95 -0.98 -13.17
CA SER A 54 2.84 -0.17 -13.70
C SER A 54 1.51 -0.50 -12.99
N LEU A 55 1.20 -1.78 -12.80
CA LEU A 55 -0.01 -2.23 -12.12
C LEU A 55 0.05 -1.94 -10.61
N GLU A 56 1.21 -2.19 -9.98
CA GLU A 56 1.42 -1.92 -8.56
C GLU A 56 1.14 -0.44 -8.22
N GLN A 57 1.64 0.47 -9.06
CA GLN A 57 1.39 1.91 -8.88
C GLN A 57 -0.08 2.29 -9.15
N ALA A 58 -0.75 1.65 -10.10
CA ALA A 58 -2.18 1.86 -10.34
C ALA A 58 -3.03 1.45 -9.13
N ILE A 59 -2.74 0.27 -8.55
CA ILE A 59 -3.38 -0.20 -7.32
C ILE A 59 -3.12 0.79 -6.17
N ALA A 60 -1.87 1.22 -5.99
CA ALA A 60 -1.52 2.17 -4.94
C ALA A 60 -2.30 3.50 -5.05
N ARG A 61 -2.51 4.01 -6.28
CA ARG A 61 -3.36 5.20 -6.49
C ARG A 61 -4.80 4.96 -6.05
N CYS A 62 -5.41 3.84 -6.43
CA CYS A 62 -6.76 3.51 -5.99
C CYS A 62 -6.85 3.28 -4.48
N LEU A 63 -5.82 2.73 -3.84
CA LEU A 63 -5.74 2.63 -2.37
C LEU A 63 -5.69 4.01 -1.71
N ALA A 64 -4.94 4.95 -2.28
CA ALA A 64 -4.89 6.33 -1.78
C ALA A 64 -6.26 7.03 -1.88
N GLY A 65 -7.00 6.75 -2.96
CA GLY A 65 -8.38 7.23 -3.16
C GLY A 65 -9.45 6.42 -2.42
N ARG A 66 -9.10 5.31 -1.75
CA ARG A 66 -10.03 4.35 -1.13
C ARG A 66 -11.07 3.78 -2.12
N GLU A 67 -10.66 3.54 -3.36
CA GLU A 67 -11.54 3.13 -4.46
C GLU A 67 -11.65 1.61 -4.64
N LEU A 68 -10.82 0.84 -3.93
CA LEU A 68 -10.82 -0.62 -3.98
C LEU A 68 -11.74 -1.21 -2.91
N ALA A 69 -12.97 -1.52 -3.33
CA ALA A 69 -13.94 -2.19 -2.49
C ALA A 69 -13.40 -3.54 -1.98
N GLY A 70 -13.68 -3.85 -0.72
CA GLY A 70 -13.27 -5.10 -0.08
C GLY A 70 -11.81 -5.13 0.41
N PHE A 71 -11.03 -4.07 0.21
CA PHE A 71 -9.71 -3.94 0.83
C PHE A 71 -9.82 -3.39 2.25
N THR A 72 -9.47 -4.21 3.24
CA THR A 72 -9.41 -3.79 4.64
C THR A 72 -7.93 -3.69 5.09
N PRO A 73 -7.39 -2.49 5.38
CA PRO A 73 -6.00 -2.33 5.79
C PRO A 73 -5.66 -3.12 7.05
N ALA A 74 -6.57 -3.16 8.02
CA ALA A 74 -6.37 -3.90 9.26
C ALA A 74 -6.34 -5.42 9.09
N GLU A 75 -6.91 -5.96 8.01
CA GLU A 75 -6.89 -7.40 7.72
C GLU A 75 -5.71 -7.78 6.83
N THR A 76 -5.25 -6.85 5.99
CA THR A 76 -4.16 -7.10 5.05
C THR A 76 -2.80 -6.65 5.58
N LEU A 77 -2.69 -5.38 5.98
CA LEU A 77 -1.42 -4.74 6.29
C LEU A 77 -1.01 -4.94 7.74
N LEU A 78 -1.95 -4.86 8.68
CA LEU A 78 -1.64 -4.96 10.12
C LEU A 78 -0.99 -6.32 10.48
N PRO A 79 -1.42 -7.49 9.98
CA PRO A 79 -0.73 -8.75 10.26
C PRO A 79 0.72 -8.78 9.73
N VAL A 80 0.99 -8.14 8.60
CA VAL A 80 2.35 -8.02 8.06
C VAL A 80 3.18 -7.07 8.92
N MET A 81 2.61 -5.93 9.32
CA MET A 81 3.24 -4.99 10.26
C MET A 81 3.58 -5.64 11.60
N LEU A 82 2.67 -6.42 12.20
CA LEU A 82 2.93 -7.16 13.43
C LEU A 82 4.17 -8.06 13.27
N ARG A 83 4.26 -8.81 12.16
CA ARG A 83 5.42 -9.64 11.86
C ARG A 83 6.71 -8.84 11.70
N ARG A 84 6.68 -7.65 11.07
CA ARG A 84 7.85 -6.75 10.98
C ARG A 84 8.36 -6.32 12.36
N PHE A 85 7.47 -6.20 13.35
CA PHE A 85 7.82 -5.87 14.73
C PHE A 85 8.13 -7.10 15.61
N GLY A 86 8.21 -8.30 15.00
CA GLY A 86 8.50 -9.56 15.70
C GLY A 86 7.31 -10.12 16.48
N LEU A 87 6.09 -9.67 16.18
CA LEU A 87 4.87 -10.10 16.85
C LEU A 87 4.14 -11.15 16.00
N ASP A 88 3.66 -12.21 16.65
CA ASP A 88 2.79 -13.21 16.01
C ASP A 88 1.35 -12.65 15.88
N PRO A 89 0.82 -12.46 14.66
CA PRO A 89 -0.53 -11.95 14.46
C PRO A 89 -1.63 -12.81 15.07
N ALA A 90 -1.47 -14.14 15.09
CA ALA A 90 -2.48 -15.05 15.62
C ALA A 90 -2.63 -14.88 17.15
N THR A 91 -1.50 -14.76 17.85
CA THR A 91 -1.49 -14.47 19.29
C THR A 91 -2.02 -13.08 19.58
N CYS A 92 -1.58 -12.08 18.82
CA CYS A 92 -2.02 -10.70 19.00
C CYS A 92 -3.51 -10.51 18.73
N GLY A 93 -4.08 -11.25 17.77
CA GLY A 93 -5.50 -11.19 17.41
C GLY A 93 -6.46 -11.64 18.52
N ARG A 94 -5.96 -12.34 19.55
CA ARG A 94 -6.75 -12.77 20.73
C ARG A 94 -6.77 -11.71 21.84
N ASP A 95 -5.86 -10.75 21.83
CA ASP A 95 -5.81 -9.67 22.82
C ASP A 95 -6.82 -8.56 22.45
N PRO A 96 -7.76 -8.19 23.33
CA PRO A 96 -8.74 -7.13 23.06
C PRO A 96 -8.10 -5.79 22.65
N ALA A 97 -6.88 -5.50 23.10
CA ALA A 97 -6.16 -4.28 22.75
C ALA A 97 -5.87 -4.19 21.23
N ILE A 98 -5.88 -5.32 20.50
CA ILE A 98 -5.71 -5.32 19.03
C ILE A 98 -6.77 -4.46 18.33
N HIS A 99 -7.96 -4.29 18.92
CA HIS A 99 -9.04 -3.53 18.33
C HIS A 99 -8.63 -2.07 18.07
N SER A 100 -7.89 -1.45 19.00
CA SER A 100 -7.35 -0.10 18.83
C SER A 100 -6.42 0.00 17.62
N LEU A 101 -5.50 -0.97 17.47
CA LEU A 101 -4.57 -1.04 16.34
C LEU A 101 -5.31 -1.21 15.02
N ARG A 102 -6.35 -2.05 15.00
CA ARG A 102 -7.20 -2.26 13.80
C ARG A 102 -7.91 -0.98 13.40
N THR A 103 -8.49 -0.26 14.36
CA THR A 103 -9.19 1.02 14.09
C THR A 103 -8.24 2.05 13.50
N VAL A 104 -7.06 2.26 14.11
CA VAL A 104 -6.06 3.19 13.59
C VAL A 104 -5.56 2.76 12.20
N CYS A 105 -5.32 1.46 11.99
CA CYS A 105 -4.85 0.94 10.71
C CYS A 105 -5.88 1.16 9.58
N SER A 106 -7.16 0.82 9.82
CA SER A 106 -8.23 0.99 8.83
C SER A 106 -8.46 2.46 8.45
N ALA A 107 -8.28 3.39 9.40
CA ALA A 107 -8.41 4.82 9.18
C ALA A 107 -7.15 5.47 8.59
N CYS A 108 -6.02 4.76 8.50
CA CYS A 108 -4.74 5.36 8.14
C CYS A 108 -4.76 6.00 6.73
N PRO A 109 -4.43 7.30 6.58
CA PRO A 109 -4.40 7.96 5.28
C PRO A 109 -3.18 7.55 4.44
N LYS A 110 -2.14 6.98 5.06
CA LYS A 110 -0.92 6.53 4.39
C LYS A 110 -1.01 5.08 3.87
N VAL A 111 -2.23 4.54 3.73
CA VAL A 111 -2.47 3.13 3.39
C VAL A 111 -1.77 2.70 2.10
N ALA A 112 -1.80 3.53 1.05
CA ALA A 112 -1.14 3.24 -0.22
C ALA A 112 0.39 3.13 -0.07
N GLY A 113 0.99 4.08 0.66
CA GLY A 113 2.43 4.05 0.94
C GLY A 113 2.83 2.87 1.82
N CYS A 114 2.01 2.52 2.82
CA CYS A 114 2.21 1.34 3.65
C CYS A 114 2.14 0.05 2.83
N TRP A 115 1.14 -0.08 1.95
CA TRP A 115 1.00 -1.24 1.08
C TRP A 115 2.21 -1.41 0.16
N LEU A 116 2.66 -0.33 -0.49
CA LEU A 116 3.87 -0.35 -1.33
C LEU A 116 5.12 -0.72 -0.53
N ALA A 117 5.35 -0.05 0.60
CA ALA A 117 6.53 -0.29 1.44
C ALA A 117 6.60 -1.75 1.90
N LEU A 118 5.47 -2.32 2.33
CA LEU A 118 5.43 -3.71 2.80
C LEU A 118 5.62 -4.74 1.67
N ARG A 119 5.13 -4.45 0.46
CA ARG A 119 5.41 -5.25 -0.75
C ARG A 119 6.89 -5.21 -1.14
N GLN A 120 7.54 -4.07 -0.91
CA GLN A 120 8.98 -3.87 -1.11
C GLN A 120 9.81 -4.31 0.10
N GLU A 121 9.20 -5.09 1.00
CA GLU A 121 9.85 -5.69 2.15
C GLU A 121 10.46 -4.70 3.16
N ALA A 122 9.87 -3.50 3.28
CA ALA A 122 10.31 -2.49 4.22
C ALA A 122 10.56 -3.07 5.62
N SER A 123 11.72 -2.71 6.16
CA SER A 123 12.20 -3.07 7.49
C SER A 123 11.32 -2.47 8.59
N ARG A 124 11.55 -2.91 9.83
CA ARG A 124 10.89 -2.35 11.01
C ARG A 124 11.18 -0.87 11.15
N GLU A 125 12.44 -0.49 10.98
CA GLU A 125 12.94 0.88 11.11
C GLU A 125 12.28 1.81 10.08
N GLU A 126 12.15 1.36 8.83
CA GLU A 126 11.44 2.11 7.79
C GLU A 126 9.95 2.25 8.12
N CYS A 127 9.33 1.17 8.60
CA CYS A 127 7.93 1.17 9.01
C CYS A 127 7.64 2.14 10.16
N GLN A 128 8.57 2.30 11.11
CA GLN A 128 8.44 3.24 12.24
C GLN A 128 8.30 4.70 11.79
N VAL A 129 8.95 5.08 10.67
CA VAL A 129 8.94 6.46 10.17
C VAL A 129 7.55 6.92 9.75
N PHE A 130 6.72 6.00 9.22
CA PHE A 130 5.43 6.38 8.65
C PHE A 130 4.21 5.79 9.35
N CYS A 131 4.35 4.68 10.08
CA CYS A 131 3.20 3.96 10.65
C CYS A 131 2.72 4.63 11.96
N PRO A 132 1.45 5.06 12.05
CA PRO A 132 0.90 5.65 13.28
C PRO A 132 0.78 4.64 14.43
N ASN A 133 0.78 3.33 14.14
CA ASN A 133 0.74 2.28 15.15
C ASN A 133 2.14 1.91 15.68
N ALA A 134 3.22 2.46 15.14
CA ALA A 134 4.59 2.00 15.43
C ALA A 134 4.90 1.96 16.94
N GLU A 135 4.66 3.05 17.66
CA GLU A 135 4.91 3.13 19.10
C GLU A 135 4.03 2.15 19.91
N ALA A 136 2.80 1.91 19.46
CA ALA A 136 1.93 0.93 20.11
C ALA A 136 2.43 -0.51 19.87
N LEU A 137 2.92 -0.82 18.67
CA LEU A 137 3.54 -2.10 18.34
C LEU A 137 4.83 -2.34 19.15
N GLU A 138 5.65 -1.32 19.34
CA GLU A 138 6.86 -1.40 20.18
C GLU A 138 6.55 -1.81 21.62
N ARG A 139 5.59 -1.11 22.24
CA ARG A 139 5.15 -1.44 23.60
C ARG A 139 4.58 -2.85 23.72
N TRP A 140 3.95 -3.38 22.65
CA TRP A 140 3.51 -4.77 22.63
C TRP A 140 4.69 -5.73 22.66
N THR A 141 5.71 -5.49 21.83
CA THR A 141 6.92 -6.30 21.78
C THR A 141 7.64 -6.35 23.13
N GLU A 142 7.70 -5.23 23.85
CA GLU A 142 8.27 -5.18 25.21
C GLU A 142 7.49 -6.03 26.21
N ARG A 143 6.15 -5.96 26.21
CA ARG A 143 5.32 -6.78 27.09
C ARG A 143 5.43 -8.27 26.80
N SER A 144 5.58 -8.65 25.53
CA SER A 144 5.73 -10.04 25.12
C SER A 144 7.06 -10.66 25.56
N LYS A 145 8.10 -9.86 25.83
CA LYS A 145 9.39 -10.32 26.35
C LYS A 145 9.41 -10.52 27.87
N GLN A 146 8.42 -9.97 28.59
CA GLN A 146 8.32 -10.06 30.06
C GLN A 146 7.43 -11.22 30.52
N ARG A 147 6.89 -12.01 29.59
CA ARG A 147 6.07 -13.20 29.83
C ARG A 147 6.86 -14.44 29.43
#